data_AF-A0A3B0UCS7-F1
#
_entry.id   AF-A0A3B0UCS7-F1
#
_cell.length_a   1.000
_cell.length_b   1.000
_cell.length_c   1.000
_cell.angle_alpha   90.00
_cell.angle_beta   90.00
_cell.angle_gamma   90.00
#
_symmetry.space_group_name_H-M   'P 1'
#
loop_
_entity.id
_entity.type
_entity.pdbx_description
1 polymer ?
#
loop_
_entity_poly.entity_id
_entity_poly.type
_entity_poly.pdbx_seq_one_letter_code
_entity_poly.pdbx_strand_id
1 'polypeptide(L)'
;MKIKIFIVLLIFSFSSGIYAQKLITKEGKIEIFSQTPLFTIEAVNNKVASILNTQTGDMVVSTLVRSFKFREALVEEHFNENYMESEKYPKAIFVGKIVNFHTIDFSKDGEYKAVVVGKLTIHGTTND
;
A
#
# COMPACT_ATOMS: atom_id res chain seq x y z
N MET A 1 22.44 4.40 49.48
CA MET A 1 23.03 4.41 48.11
C MET A 1 22.68 3.16 47.29
N LYS A 2 22.79 1.95 47.86
CA LYS A 2 22.53 0.67 47.15
C LYS A 2 21.11 0.52 46.57
N ILE A 3 20.06 0.98 47.28
CA ILE A 3 18.67 0.97 46.80
C ILE A 3 18.42 1.88 45.60
N LYS A 4 19.08 3.05 45.54
CA LYS A 4 18.96 3.97 44.40
C LYS A 4 19.59 3.38 43.14
N ILE A 5 20.70 2.66 43.28
CA ILE A 5 21.36 1.94 42.18
C ILE A 5 20.49 0.79 41.66
N PHE A 6 19.83 0.05 42.56
CA PHE A 6 18.93 -1.04 42.17
C PHE A 6 17.70 -0.54 41.40
N ILE A 7 17.13 0.61 41.79
CA ILE A 7 16.01 1.23 41.08
C ILE A 7 16.43 1.72 39.69
N VAL A 8 17.63 2.29 39.55
CA VAL A 8 18.16 2.72 38.23
C VAL A 8 18.40 1.51 37.31
N LEU A 9 18.89 0.39 37.84
CA LEU A 9 19.07 -0.85 37.07
C LEU A 9 17.73 -1.45 36.61
N LEU A 10 16.70 -1.41 37.46
CA LEU A 10 15.36 -1.93 37.16
C LEU A 10 14.66 -1.13 36.04
N ILE A 11 14.87 0.19 36.01
CA ILE A 11 14.32 1.08 34.96
C ILE A 11 14.99 0.82 33.60
N PHE A 12 16.26 0.44 33.58
CA PHE A 12 16.98 0.12 32.34
C PHE A 12 16.55 -1.22 31.71
N SER A 13 16.09 -2.17 32.54
CA SER A 13 15.64 -3.50 32.10
C SER A 13 14.27 -3.51 31.40
N PHE A 14 13.51 -2.41 31.43
CA PHE A 14 12.20 -2.29 30.76
C PHE A 14 12.27 -1.72 29.33
N SER A 15 13.46 -1.57 28.77
CA SER A 15 13.67 -1.09 27.39
C SER A 15 13.50 -2.18 26.32
N SER A 16 12.63 -3.17 26.54
CA SER A 16 12.22 -4.09 25.47
C SER A 16 11.46 -3.29 24.40
N GLY A 17 12.13 -3.04 23.28
CA GLY A 17 11.61 -2.30 22.14
C GLY A 17 10.29 -2.89 21.65
N ILE A 18 9.23 -2.10 21.72
CA ILE A 18 7.94 -2.41 21.12
C ILE A 18 8.12 -2.28 19.59
N TYR A 19 8.42 -3.38 18.91
CA TYR A 19 8.47 -3.42 17.45
C TYR A 19 7.07 -3.62 16.87
N ALA A 20 6.27 -2.55 16.87
CA ALA A 20 5.15 -2.42 15.96
C ALA A 20 5.67 -1.85 14.62
N GLN A 21 6.29 -2.69 13.79
CA GLN A 21 6.87 -2.24 12.53
C GLN A 21 5.81 -2.21 11.44
N LYS A 22 5.13 -1.07 11.31
CA LYS A 22 4.45 -0.75 10.05
C LYS A 22 5.52 -0.51 8.98
N LEU A 23 5.52 -1.31 7.93
CA LEU A 23 6.30 -1.03 6.72
C LEU A 23 5.56 0.01 5.90
N ILE A 24 6.27 1.02 5.42
CA ILE A 24 5.70 2.13 4.68
C ILE A 24 6.52 2.34 3.41
N THR A 25 5.84 2.51 2.28
CA THR A 25 6.45 3.00 1.04
C THR A 25 5.60 4.11 0.43
N LYS A 26 6.25 5.01 -0.32
CA LYS A 26 5.61 6.02 -1.18
C LYS A 26 6.05 5.90 -2.64
N GLU A 27 6.90 4.92 -2.92
CA GLU A 27 7.56 4.68 -4.21
C GLU A 27 7.05 3.39 -4.84
N GLY A 28 5.85 2.95 -4.46
CA GLY A 28 5.20 1.81 -5.10
C GLY A 28 4.87 2.12 -6.56
N LYS A 29 4.73 1.06 -7.35
CA LYS A 29 4.38 1.11 -8.77
C LYS A 29 3.04 0.42 -9.01
N ILE A 30 2.13 1.09 -9.72
CA ILE A 30 0.94 0.46 -10.31
C ILE A 30 0.99 0.68 -11.82
N GLU A 31 0.67 -0.38 -12.57
CA GLU A 31 0.55 -0.36 -14.02
C GLU A 31 -0.89 -0.69 -14.42
N ILE A 32 -1.41 0.04 -15.40
CA ILE A 32 -2.69 -0.25 -16.06
C ILE A 32 -2.35 -0.72 -17.46
N PHE A 33 -2.87 -1.88 -17.84
CA PHE A 33 -2.74 -2.43 -19.17
C PHE A 33 -4.09 -2.93 -19.66
N SER A 34 -4.48 -2.51 -20.86
CA SER A 34 -5.65 -3.04 -21.57
C SER A 34 -5.38 -3.00 -23.06
N GLN A 35 -5.69 -4.09 -23.77
CA GLN A 35 -5.43 -4.21 -25.20
C GLN A 35 -6.66 -4.70 -25.94
N THR A 36 -6.98 -4.02 -27.03
CA THR A 36 -7.96 -4.40 -28.05
C THR A 36 -7.28 -4.37 -29.41
N PRO A 37 -7.87 -4.94 -30.48
CA PRO A 37 -7.29 -4.86 -31.83
C PRO A 37 -7.07 -3.42 -32.33
N LEU A 38 -7.83 -2.45 -31.81
CA LEU A 38 -7.80 -1.05 -32.26
C LEU A 38 -6.97 -0.16 -31.33
N PHE A 39 -6.89 -0.48 -30.03
CA PHE A 39 -6.28 0.39 -29.03
C PHE A 39 -5.55 -0.40 -27.95
N THR A 40 -4.39 0.09 -27.55
CA THR A 40 -3.66 -0.33 -26.35
C THR A 40 -3.61 0.84 -25.36
N ILE A 41 -4.08 0.60 -24.14
CA ILE A 41 -4.02 1.52 -23.01
C ILE A 41 -2.92 1.02 -22.08
N GLU A 42 -1.92 1.86 -21.89
CA GLU A 42 -0.81 1.64 -20.98
C GLU A 42 -0.63 2.88 -20.11
N ALA A 43 -0.62 2.69 -18.80
CA ALA A 43 -0.35 3.77 -17.86
C ALA A 43 0.49 3.29 -16.67
N VAL A 44 1.41 4.14 -16.22
CA VAL A 44 2.28 3.83 -15.08
C VAL A 44 2.15 4.92 -14.03
N ASN A 45 2.12 4.51 -12.77
CA ASN A 45 2.18 5.41 -11.62
C ASN A 45 3.21 4.91 -10.62
N ASN A 46 4.29 5.68 -10.43
CA ASN A 46 5.38 5.37 -9.50
C ASN A 46 5.26 6.13 -8.16
N LYS A 47 4.09 6.73 -7.89
CA LYS A 47 3.81 7.52 -6.67
C LYS A 47 2.70 6.87 -5.86
N VAL A 48 2.89 5.58 -5.53
CA VAL A 48 1.91 4.78 -4.81
C VAL A 48 2.35 4.63 -3.36
N ALA A 49 1.46 5.00 -2.45
CA ALA A 49 1.68 4.83 -1.02
C ALA A 49 1.14 3.46 -0.57
N SER A 50 1.90 2.78 0.28
CA SER A 50 1.43 1.57 0.95
C SER A 50 1.88 1.55 2.41
N ILE A 51 1.03 1.01 3.27
CA ILE A 51 1.31 0.71 4.68
C ILE A 51 0.96 -0.75 4.91
N LEU A 52 1.89 -1.53 5.46
CA LEU A 52 1.68 -2.92 5.88
C LEU A 52 1.99 -3.07 7.37
N ASN A 53 1.05 -3.61 8.13
CA ASN A 53 1.26 -4.00 9.51
C ASN A 53 1.82 -5.44 9.57
N THR A 54 3.11 -5.57 9.89
CA THR A 54 3.80 -6.87 9.98
C THR A 54 3.47 -7.68 11.23
N GLN A 55 2.50 -7.24 12.05
CA GLN A 55 1.95 -8.03 13.16
C GLN A 55 0.59 -8.63 12.83
N THR A 56 -0.20 -7.97 11.98
CA THR A 56 -1.60 -8.35 11.73
C THR A 56 -1.89 -8.72 10.27
N GLY A 57 -0.97 -8.38 9.36
CA GLY A 57 -1.16 -8.53 7.92
C GLY A 57 -2.10 -7.49 7.30
N ASP A 58 -2.61 -6.53 8.09
CA ASP A 58 -3.43 -5.43 7.57
C ASP A 58 -2.60 -4.54 6.66
N MET A 59 -3.15 -4.18 5.49
CA MET A 59 -2.48 -3.32 4.54
C MET A 59 -3.42 -2.32 3.89
N VAL A 60 -2.87 -1.16 3.55
CA VAL A 60 -3.54 -0.12 2.78
C VAL A 60 -2.64 0.31 1.65
N VAL A 61 -3.16 0.35 0.43
CA VAL A 61 -2.50 0.92 -0.75
C VAL A 61 -3.34 2.10 -1.21
N SER A 62 -2.71 3.23 -1.53
CA SER A 62 -3.41 4.42 -2.01
C SER A 62 -2.63 5.14 -3.08
N THR A 63 -3.36 5.68 -4.05
CA THR A 63 -2.79 6.45 -5.13
C THR A 63 -3.73 7.55 -5.62
N LEU A 64 -3.16 8.59 -6.24
CA LEU A 64 -3.92 9.61 -6.96
C LEU A 64 -4.15 9.15 -8.40
N VAL A 65 -5.39 9.24 -8.87
CA VAL A 65 -5.76 8.85 -10.24
C VAL A 65 -5.01 9.70 -11.28
N ARG A 66 -4.90 11.01 -11.06
CA ARG A 66 -4.14 11.92 -11.93
C ARG A 66 -2.61 11.68 -11.96
N SER A 67 -2.10 10.75 -11.13
CA SER A 67 -0.66 10.40 -11.13
C SER A 67 -0.31 9.28 -12.10
N PHE A 68 -1.30 8.65 -12.75
CA PHE A 68 -1.04 7.75 -13.88
C PHE A 68 -0.56 8.55 -15.09
N LYS A 69 0.54 8.11 -15.69
CA LYS A 69 1.11 8.66 -16.92
C LYS A 69 0.82 7.69 -18.05
N PHE A 70 0.06 8.15 -19.04
CA PHE A 70 -0.29 7.34 -20.21
C PHE A 70 0.67 7.64 -21.36
N ARG A 71 0.78 6.69 -22.30
CA ARG A 71 1.57 6.89 -23.52
C ARG A 71 0.99 7.97 -24.43
N GLU A 72 -0.33 8.04 -24.52
CA GLU A 72 -1.06 8.99 -25.39
C GLU A 72 -1.83 10.01 -24.53
N ALA A 73 -1.58 11.31 -24.75
CA ALA A 73 -2.16 12.38 -23.93
C ALA A 73 -3.70 12.43 -24.00
N LEU A 74 -4.29 12.19 -25.17
CA LEU A 74 -5.75 12.16 -25.34
C LEU A 74 -6.40 11.00 -24.55
N VAL A 75 -5.70 9.87 -24.42
CA VAL A 75 -6.18 8.74 -23.60
C VAL A 75 -6.10 9.10 -22.12
N GLU A 76 -5.05 9.80 -21.68
CA GLU A 76 -4.93 10.32 -20.30
C GLU A 76 -6.07 11.29 -19.98
N GLU A 77 -6.38 12.21 -20.88
CA GLU A 77 -7.46 13.19 -20.73
C GLU A 77 -8.82 12.50 -20.59
N HIS A 78 -9.18 11.63 -21.54
CA HIS A 78 -10.44 10.89 -21.49
C HIS A 78 -10.55 9.95 -20.28
N PHE A 79 -9.45 9.31 -19.90
CA PHE A 79 -9.40 8.51 -18.68
C PHE A 79 -9.72 9.35 -17.44
N ASN A 80 -9.10 10.52 -17.30
CA ASN A 80 -9.26 11.36 -16.13
C ASN A 80 -10.60 12.10 -16.07
N GLU A 81 -11.14 12.54 -17.21
CA GLU A 81 -12.36 13.34 -17.27
C GLU A 81 -13.62 12.49 -17.36
N ASN A 82 -13.68 11.57 -18.33
CA ASN A 82 -14.91 10.85 -18.68
C ASN A 82 -15.04 9.49 -17.98
N TYR A 83 -13.92 8.80 -17.73
CA TYR A 83 -13.96 7.47 -17.15
C TYR A 83 -13.81 7.50 -15.62
N MET A 84 -12.81 8.22 -15.13
CA MET A 84 -12.50 8.26 -13.70
C MET A 84 -13.07 9.44 -12.96
N GLU A 85 -13.55 10.49 -13.65
CA GLU A 85 -13.98 11.75 -13.04
C GLU A 85 -13.01 12.21 -11.93
N SER A 86 -11.71 12.23 -12.25
CA SER A 86 -10.60 12.32 -11.29
C SER A 86 -10.57 13.63 -10.49
N GLU A 87 -11.31 14.66 -10.90
CA GLU A 87 -11.52 15.86 -10.07
C GLU A 87 -12.45 15.57 -8.88
N LYS A 88 -13.49 14.77 -9.10
CA LYS A 88 -14.48 14.38 -8.10
C LYS A 88 -14.01 13.18 -7.29
N TYR A 89 -13.34 12.22 -7.92
CA TYR A 89 -12.80 11.02 -7.29
C TYR A 89 -11.27 10.93 -7.46
N PRO A 90 -10.49 11.81 -6.80
CA PRO A 90 -9.06 11.93 -7.05
C PRO A 90 -8.21 10.75 -6.55
N LYS A 91 -8.75 9.92 -5.65
CA LYS A 91 -8.02 8.84 -4.98
C LYS A 91 -8.61 7.48 -5.29
N ALA A 92 -7.73 6.51 -5.53
CA ALA A 92 -8.03 5.08 -5.45
C ALA A 92 -7.38 4.51 -4.19
N ILE A 93 -8.08 3.64 -3.48
CA ILE A 93 -7.63 3.06 -2.21
C ILE A 93 -7.97 1.57 -2.20
N PHE A 94 -6.99 0.74 -1.88
CA PHE A 94 -7.17 -0.66 -1.55
C PHE A 94 -6.91 -0.85 -0.05
N VAL A 95 -7.84 -1.48 0.66
CA VAL A 95 -7.70 -1.84 2.08
C VAL A 95 -7.88 -3.34 2.20
N GLY A 96 -6.82 -4.05 2.57
CA GLY A 96 -6.82 -5.50 2.58
C GLY A 96 -6.05 -6.12 3.73
N LYS A 97 -6.00 -7.44 3.72
CA LYS A 97 -5.28 -8.27 4.68
C LYS A 97 -4.62 -9.44 3.97
N ILE A 98 -3.39 -9.76 4.37
CA ILE A 98 -2.72 -11.01 4.00
C ILE A 98 -3.42 -12.16 4.74
N VAL A 99 -4.08 -13.07 4.02
CA VAL A 99 -4.85 -14.17 4.62
C VAL A 99 -3.97 -15.37 5.01
N ASN A 100 -2.88 -15.59 4.31
CA ASN A 100 -1.88 -16.62 4.63
C ASN A 100 -0.71 -16.05 5.45
N PHE A 101 -0.99 -15.11 6.35
CA PHE A 101 0.02 -14.36 7.11
C PHE A 101 1.01 -15.26 7.87
N HIS A 102 0.55 -16.41 8.38
CA HIS A 102 1.37 -17.39 9.08
C HIS A 102 2.47 -18.04 8.22
N THR A 103 2.40 -17.93 6.89
CA THR A 103 3.41 -18.49 5.98
C THR A 103 4.51 -17.49 5.62
N ILE A 104 4.50 -16.29 6.22
CA ILE A 104 5.44 -15.20 5.91
C ILE A 104 6.26 -14.87 7.15
N ASP A 105 7.59 -15.01 7.05
CA ASP A 105 8.53 -14.67 8.11
C ASP A 105 9.13 -13.29 7.85
N PHE A 106 8.54 -12.25 8.48
CA PHE A 106 9.01 -10.87 8.35
C PHE A 106 10.36 -10.60 9.03
N SER A 107 10.92 -11.57 9.77
CA SER A 107 12.25 -11.43 10.37
C SER A 107 13.38 -11.87 9.44
N LYS A 108 13.05 -12.49 8.31
CA LYS A 108 14.01 -13.01 7.35
C LYS A 108 13.76 -12.45 5.96
N ASP A 109 14.79 -11.82 5.42
CA ASP A 109 14.80 -11.40 4.03
C ASP A 109 14.56 -12.61 3.10
N GLY A 110 13.65 -12.43 2.16
CA GLY A 110 13.26 -13.48 1.23
C GLY A 110 12.02 -13.11 0.42
N GLU A 111 11.73 -13.93 -0.58
CA GLU A 111 10.51 -13.84 -1.36
C GLU A 111 9.45 -14.77 -0.80
N TYR A 112 8.29 -14.22 -0.44
CA TYR A 112 7.16 -14.97 0.11
C TYR A 112 5.92 -14.75 -0.75
N LYS A 113 5.19 -15.82 -1.05
CA LYS A 113 3.89 -15.71 -1.73
C LYS A 113 2.84 -15.26 -0.71
N ALA A 114 2.34 -14.04 -0.85
CA ALA A 114 1.24 -13.52 -0.06
C ALA A 114 -0.09 -13.63 -0.84
N VAL A 115 -1.13 -14.11 -0.17
CA VAL A 115 -2.51 -14.08 -0.64
C VAL A 115 -3.18 -12.92 0.09
N VAL A 116 -3.66 -11.94 -0.66
CA VAL A 116 -4.26 -10.73 -0.11
C VAL A 116 -5.72 -10.66 -0.55
N VAL A 117 -6.60 -10.38 0.41
CA VAL A 117 -8.03 -10.13 0.16
C VAL A 117 -8.36 -8.76 0.74
N GLY A 118 -9.18 -7.97 0.05
CA GLY A 118 -9.47 -6.62 0.50
C GLY A 118 -10.43 -5.88 -0.40
N LYS A 119 -10.82 -4.70 0.07
CA LYS A 119 -11.75 -3.81 -0.61
C LYS A 119 -10.99 -2.81 -1.48
N LEU A 120 -11.36 -2.74 -2.76
CA LEU A 120 -10.89 -1.70 -3.68
C LEU A 120 -11.95 -0.61 -3.83
N THR A 121 -11.62 0.60 -3.40
CA THR A 121 -12.40 1.81 -3.65
C THR A 121 -11.79 2.57 -4.82
N ILE A 122 -12.54 2.69 -5.91
CA ILE A 122 -12.16 3.41 -7.13
C ILE A 122 -13.41 4.06 -7.73
N HIS A 123 -13.31 5.31 -8.19
CA HIS A 123 -14.43 6.06 -8.76
C HIS A 123 -15.69 6.07 -7.85
N GLY A 124 -15.48 6.35 -6.56
CA GLY A 124 -16.55 6.46 -5.56
C GLY A 124 -17.23 5.14 -5.16
N THR A 125 -16.88 4.00 -5.79
CA THR A 125 -17.48 2.69 -5.51
C THR A 125 -16.46 1.77 -4.83
N THR A 126 -16.92 0.94 -3.89
CA THR A 126 -16.08 -0.03 -3.19
C THR A 126 -16.54 -1.45 -3.51
N ASN A 127 -15.63 -2.30 -3.96
CA ASN A 127 -15.87 -3.73 -4.23
C ASN A 127 -14.84 -4.60 -3.49
N ASP A 128 -15.19 -5.87 -3.27
CA ASP A 128 -14.35 -6.91 -2.65
C ASP A 128 -13.41 -7.62 -3.64
#